data_AF-A0A352IQ11-F1
#
_entry.id   AF-A0A352IQ11-F1
#
_cell.length_a   1.000
_cell.length_b   1.000
_cell.length_c   1.000
_cell.angle_alpha   90.00
_cell.angle_beta   90.00
_cell.angle_gamma   90.00
#
_symmetry.space_group_name_H-M   'P 1'
#
loop_
_entity.id
_entity.type
_entity.pdbx_description
1 polymer ?
#
loop_
_entity_poly.entity_id
_entity_poly.type
_entity_poly.pdbx_seq_one_letter_code
_entity_poly.pdbx_strand_id
1 'polypeptide(L)'
;LTFDIDLARSQTNENPVYYVQYAHARICSVLRKLAEEGVERSRNECIGDLSLLTLDEEKDLANQLAKYPELIANSAAQREPHHLTH
;
A
#
# COMPACT_ATOMS: atom_id res chain seq x y z
N LEU A 1 -19.80 9.13 -15.02
CA LEU A 1 -18.36 9.41 -14.89
C LEU A 1 -17.85 9.77 -16.28
N THR A 2 -17.26 10.94 -16.48
CA THR A 2 -16.61 11.31 -17.76
C THR A 2 -15.14 10.87 -17.66
N PHE A 3 -14.70 10.01 -18.58
CA PHE A 3 -13.33 9.51 -18.59
C PHE A 3 -12.40 10.52 -19.25
N ASP A 4 -11.41 11.01 -18.51
CA ASP A 4 -10.39 11.93 -19.01
C ASP A 4 -9.15 11.14 -19.48
N ILE A 5 -8.97 11.10 -20.80
CA ILE A 5 -7.86 10.36 -21.44
C ILE A 5 -6.50 10.99 -21.13
N ASP A 6 -6.45 12.32 -20.99
CA ASP A 6 -5.21 13.03 -20.76
C ASP A 6 -4.72 12.80 -19.33
N LEU A 7 -5.65 12.86 -18.36
CA LEU A 7 -5.36 12.49 -16.96
C LEU A 7 -4.94 11.02 -16.85
N ALA A 8 -5.61 10.10 -17.55
CA ALA A 8 -5.27 8.69 -17.52
C ALA A 8 -3.83 8.39 -18.02
N ARG A 9 -3.30 9.24 -18.92
CA ARG A 9 -1.94 9.11 -19.45
C ARG A 9 -0.89 9.90 -18.66
N SER A 10 -1.30 10.81 -17.79
CA SER A 10 -0.37 11.67 -17.08
C SER A 10 0.46 10.86 -16.07
N GLN A 11 1.71 11.27 -15.90
CA GLN A 11 2.64 10.74 -14.89
C GLN A 11 2.79 11.74 -13.75
N THR A 12 1.66 12.27 -13.29
CA THR A 12 1.60 13.26 -12.22
C THR A 12 0.89 12.68 -10.99
N ASN A 13 1.05 13.31 -9.83
CA ASN A 13 0.38 12.91 -8.60
C ASN A 13 -1.16 13.03 -8.68
N GLU A 14 -1.67 13.77 -9.67
CA GLU A 14 -3.11 13.93 -9.91
C GLU A 14 -3.72 12.68 -10.55
N ASN A 15 -2.92 11.82 -11.21
CA ASN A 15 -3.37 10.53 -11.69
C ASN A 15 -3.27 9.48 -10.55
N PRO A 16 -4.41 9.02 -10.00
CA PRO A 16 -4.40 8.10 -8.85
C PRO A 16 -3.72 6.77 -9.18
N VAL A 17 -3.81 6.30 -10.43
CA VAL A 17 -3.17 5.05 -10.87
C VAL A 17 -1.65 5.21 -10.86
N TYR A 18 -1.15 6.28 -11.47
CA TYR A 18 0.29 6.57 -11.47
C TYR A 18 0.82 6.78 -10.05
N TYR A 19 0.07 7.50 -9.22
CA TYR A 19 0.45 7.74 -7.82
C TYR A 19 0.64 6.44 -7.03
N VAL A 20 -0.31 5.50 -7.12
CA VAL A 20 -0.22 4.20 -6.43
C VAL A 20 0.97 3.38 -6.97
N GLN A 21 1.19 3.37 -8.28
CA GLN A 21 2.33 2.68 -8.89
C GLN A 21 3.67 3.26 -8.42
N TYR A 22 3.78 4.59 -8.36
CA TYR A 22 4.98 5.27 -7.88
C TYR A 22 5.22 5.01 -6.39
N ALA A 23 4.17 5.06 -5.56
CA ALA A 23 4.25 4.73 -4.14
C ALA A 23 4.76 3.30 -3.93
N HIS A 24 4.22 2.33 -4.68
CA HIS A 24 4.69 0.94 -4.66
C HIS A 24 6.18 0.83 -5.07
N ALA A 25 6.58 1.48 -6.16
CA ALA A 25 7.97 1.47 -6.62
C ALA A 25 8.94 2.06 -5.57
N ARG A 26 8.52 3.11 -4.85
CA ARG A 26 9.28 3.72 -3.75
C ARG A 26 9.45 2.76 -2.58
N ILE A 27 8.38 2.07 -2.17
CA ILE A 27 8.44 1.04 -1.09
C ILE A 27 9.39 -0.09 -1.50
N CYS A 28 9.25 -0.63 -2.72
CA CYS A 28 10.16 -1.67 -3.22
C CYS A 28 11.63 -1.20 -3.25
N SER A 29 11.87 0.08 -3.55
CA SER A 29 13.22 0.66 -3.50
C SER A 29 13.81 0.66 -2.10
N VAL A 30 13.02 1.04 -1.08
CA VAL A 30 13.43 0.97 0.33
C VAL A 30 13.75 -0.46 0.74
N LEU A 31 12.90 -1.43 0.36
CA LEU A 31 13.14 -2.84 0.67
C LEU A 31 14.38 -3.41 -0.02
N ARG A 32 14.70 -2.99 -1.25
CA ARG A 32 15.94 -3.38 -1.92
C ARG A 32 17.18 -2.83 -1.21
N LYS A 33 17.17 -1.56 -0.82
CA LYS A 33 18.28 -0.96 -0.07
C LYS A 33 18.54 -1.69 1.25
N LEU A 34 17.46 -2.05 1.95
CA LEU A 34 17.54 -2.84 3.17
C LEU A 34 18.22 -4.20 2.93
N ALA A 35 17.89 -4.87 1.82
CA ALA A 35 18.54 -6.13 1.44
C ALA A 35 20.01 -5.95 1.02
N GLU A 36 20.36 -4.86 0.33
CA GLU A 36 21.74 -4.49 -0.01
C GLU A 36 22.60 -4.26 1.24
N GLU A 37 22.00 -3.77 2.32
CA GLU A 37 22.63 -3.62 3.65
C GLU A 37 22.73 -4.95 4.43
N GLY A 38 22.32 -6.07 3.83
CA GLY A 38 22.43 -7.41 4.42
C GLY A 38 21.31 -7.76 5.39
N VAL A 39 20.24 -6.96 5.45
CA VAL A 39 19.06 -7.26 6.27
C VAL A 39 18.09 -8.11 5.45
N GLU A 40 18.17 -9.43 5.60
CA GLU A 40 17.21 -10.35 5.01
C GLU A 40 15.96 -10.47 5.88
N ARG A 41 14.80 -10.04 5.36
CA ARG A 41 13.49 -10.30 5.98
C ARG A 41 12.84 -11.49 5.29
N SER A 42 12.62 -12.59 6.03
CA SER A 42 11.72 -13.64 5.56
C SER A 42 10.28 -13.12 5.53
N ARG A 43 9.50 -13.57 4.54
CA ARG A 43 8.14 -13.09 4.24
C ARG A 43 7.17 -13.17 5.42
N ASN A 44 7.46 -14.01 6.41
CA ASN A 44 6.59 -14.31 7.55
C ASN A 44 7.25 -14.05 8.91
N GLU A 45 8.45 -13.46 8.94
CA GLU A 45 9.10 -13.17 10.21
C GLU A 45 8.82 -11.72 10.62
N CYS A 46 7.98 -11.56 11.63
CA CYS A 46 7.89 -10.30 12.37
C CYS A 46 9.11 -10.23 13.31
N ILE A 47 10.28 -9.92 12.74
CA ILE A 47 11.57 -9.89 13.48
C ILE A 47 11.74 -8.58 14.28
N GLY A 48 10.89 -7.57 14.04
CA GLY A 48 11.01 -6.25 14.64
C GLY A 48 10.35 -6.13 16.01
N ASP A 49 10.99 -5.41 16.93
CA ASP A 49 10.36 -4.97 18.16
C ASP A 49 9.30 -3.90 17.85
N LEU A 50 8.03 -4.31 17.89
CA LEU A 50 6.90 -3.43 17.60
C LEU A 50 6.71 -2.34 18.67
N SER A 51 7.34 -2.44 19.84
CA SER A 51 7.26 -1.39 20.86
C SER A 51 7.92 -0.08 20.42
N LEU A 52 8.75 -0.12 19.38
CA LEU A 52 9.37 1.05 18.77
C LEU A 52 8.39 1.89 17.93
N LEU A 53 7.26 1.31 17.53
CA LEU A 53 6.22 1.99 16.73
C LEU A 53 5.32 2.83 17.65
N THR A 54 5.84 3.96 18.11
CA THR A 54 5.20 4.82 19.11
C THR A 54 4.32 5.92 18.53
N LEU A 55 4.54 6.28 17.25
CA LEU A 55 3.87 7.40 16.61
C LEU A 55 2.41 7.05 16.28
N ASP A 56 1.55 8.06 16.27
CA ASP A 56 0.13 7.84 16.00
C ASP A 56 -0.12 7.48 14.53
N GLU A 57 0.69 8.02 13.61
CA GLU A 57 0.65 7.68 12.18
C GLU A 57 0.99 6.20 11.93
N GLU A 58 1.88 5.62 12.73
CA GLU A 58 2.25 4.20 12.64
C GLU A 58 1.09 3.30 13.09
N LYS A 59 0.39 3.70 14.17
CA LYS A 59 -0.81 3.00 14.65
C LYS A 59 -1.95 3.09 13.64
N ASP A 60 -2.15 4.26 13.06
CA ASP A 60 -3.19 4.47 12.04
C ASP A 60 -2.94 3.58 10.81
N LEU A 61 -1.69 3.52 10.34
CA LEU A 61 -1.31 2.61 9.25
C LEU A 61 -1.54 1.15 9.62
N ALA A 62 -1.14 0.73 10.83
CA ALA A 62 -1.35 -0.65 11.29
C ALA A 62 -2.85 -1.02 11.34
N ASN A 63 -3.70 -0.11 11.85
CA ASN A 63 -5.14 -0.28 11.87
C ASN A 63 -5.73 -0.38 10.45
N GLN A 64 -5.23 0.41 9.51
CA GLN A 64 -5.67 0.35 8.12
C GLN A 64 -5.28 -0.98 7.45
N LEU A 65 -4.05 -1.46 7.68
CA LEU A 65 -3.60 -2.76 7.19
C LEU A 65 -4.43 -3.92 7.76
N ALA A 66 -4.79 -3.85 9.04
CA ALA A 66 -5.60 -4.88 9.70
C ALA A 66 -7.02 -5.01 9.10
N LYS A 67 -7.59 -3.92 8.57
CA LYS A 67 -8.91 -3.90 7.91
C LYS A 67 -8.89 -4.46 6.49
N TYR A 68 -7.72 -4.55 5.86
CA TYR A 68 -7.60 -4.90 4.45
C TYR A 68 -8.15 -6.29 4.08
N PRO A 69 -7.91 -7.37 4.87
CA PRO A 69 -8.49 -8.68 4.56
C PRO A 69 -10.02 -8.70 4.58
N GLU A 70 -10.62 -8.00 5.55
CA GLU A 70 -12.07 -7.86 5.65
C GLU A 70 -12.63 -7.06 4.46
N LEU A 71 -11.96 -5.97 4.09
CA LEU A 71 -12.33 -5.18 2.91
C LEU A 71 -12.34 -6.04 1.64
N ILE A 72 -11.32 -6.87 1.42
CA ILE A 72 -11.27 -7.81 0.28
C ILE A 72 -12.43 -8.78 0.34
N ALA A 73 -12.66 -9.42 1.49
CA ALA A 73 -13.72 -10.42 1.65
C ALA A 73 -15.11 -9.82 1.35
N ASN A 74 -15.39 -8.64 1.89
CA ASN A 74 -16.64 -7.92 1.67
C ASN A 74 -16.82 -7.50 0.21
N SER A 75 -15.77 -6.95 -0.41
CA SER A 75 -15.79 -6.55 -1.83
C SER A 75 -16.07 -7.74 -2.75
N ALA A 76 -15.47 -8.90 -2.45
CA ALA A 76 -15.68 -10.13 -3.19
C ALA A 76 -17.11 -10.69 -2.99
N ALA A 77 -17.61 -10.70 -1.75
CA ALA A 77 -18.96 -11.19 -1.42
C ALA A 77 -20.05 -10.37 -2.11
N GLN A 78 -19.89 -9.06 -2.16
CA GLN A 78 -20.84 -8.12 -2.78
C GLN A 78 -20.65 -8.01 -4.30
N ARG A 79 -19.54 -8.54 -4.84
CA ARG A 79 -19.12 -8.37 -6.25
C ARG A 79 -18.94 -6.89 -6.63
N GLU A 80 -18.42 -6.12 -5.68
CA GLU A 80 -18.24 -4.69 -5.77
C GLU A 80 -16.74 -4.35 -5.63
N PRO A 81 -15.94 -4.59 -6.69
CA PRO A 81 -14.49 -4.39 -6.63
C PRO A 81 -14.09 -2.93 -6.47
N HIS A 82 -15.00 -1.99 -6.76
CA HIS A 82 -14.74 -0.55 -6.62
C HIS A 82 -14.48 -0.12 -5.17
N HIS A 83 -14.91 -0.91 -4.17
CA HIS A 83 -14.58 -0.72 -2.76
C HIS A 83 -13.08 -0.83 -2.45
N LEU A 84 -12.29 -1.46 -3.33
CA LEU A 84 -10.83 -1.54 -3.16
C LEU A 84 -10.09 -0.29 -3.64
N THR A 85 -10.73 0.49 -4.51
CA THR A 85 -10.14 1.65 -5.19
C THR A 85 -10.65 2.99 -4.67
N HIS A 86 -11.68 2.97 -3.83
CA HIS A 86 -12.32 4.15 -3.24
C HIS A 86 -11.92 4.32 -1.78
#